data_AF-A0A3B0UEC2-F1
#
_entry.id   AF-A0A3B0UEC2-F1
#
_cell.length_a   1.000
_cell.length_b   1.000
_cell.length_c   1.000
_cell.angle_alpha   90.00
_cell.angle_beta   90.00
_cell.angle_gamma   90.00
#
_symmetry.space_group_name_H-M   'P 1'
#
loop_
_entity.id
_entity.type
_entity.pdbx_description
1 polymer ?
#
loop_
_entity_poly.entity_id
_entity_poly.type
_entity_poly.pdbx_seq_one_letter_code
_entity_poly.pdbx_strand_id
1 'polypeptide(L)'
;MSVLIILILALAVLLVIFTLQNSITVSISIFFWEIPNAPLVLVLICCLALGYILALIYFYPRLWKVKRQYTHIKKSLAELQQLYKANGREAPGGNVDAEGVELGDQDGDSFFND
;
A
#
# COMPACT_ATOMS: atom_id res chain seq x y z
N MET A 1 17.51 -15.78 15.24
CA MET A 1 16.57 -15.25 16.26
C MET A 1 17.28 -14.70 17.49
N SER A 2 18.25 -15.39 18.09
CA SER A 2 18.90 -14.97 19.34
C SER A 2 19.74 -13.68 19.23
N VAL A 3 20.42 -13.46 18.10
CA VAL A 3 21.24 -12.25 17.88
C VAL A 3 20.41 -10.97 17.94
N LEU A 4 19.19 -11.01 17.39
CA LEU A 4 18.26 -9.88 17.39
C LEU A 4 17.83 -9.52 18.83
N ILE A 5 17.57 -10.54 19.66
CA ILE A 5 17.22 -10.36 21.08
C ILE A 5 18.37 -9.72 21.85
N ILE A 6 19.60 -10.20 21.63
CA ILE A 6 20.80 -9.65 22.28
C ILE A 6 21.02 -8.19 21.87
N LEU A 7 20.81 -7.86 20.59
CA LEU A 7 20.94 -6.50 20.08
C LEU A 7 19.88 -5.56 20.68
N ILE A 8 18.63 -6.01 20.77
CA ILE A 8 17.54 -5.25 21.42
C ILE A 8 17.82 -5.05 22.90
N LEU A 9 18.30 -6.08 23.59
CA LEU A 9 18.65 -6.00 25.02
C LEU A 9 19.79 -4.99 25.23
N ALA A 10 20.84 -5.06 24.42
CA ALA A 10 21.97 -4.14 24.49
C ALA A 10 21.53 -2.69 24.22
N LEU A 11 20.67 -2.49 23.21
CA LEU A 11 20.09 -1.18 22.91
C LEU A 11 19.23 -0.65 24.08
N ALA A 12 18.42 -1.49 24.70
CA ALA A 12 17.58 -1.11 25.83
C ALA A 12 18.42 -0.69 27.05
N VAL A 13 19.47 -1.45 27.37
CA VAL A 13 20.41 -1.09 28.45
C VAL A 13 21.10 0.24 28.14
N LEU A 14 21.58 0.42 26.90
CA LEU A 14 22.22 1.66 26.48
C LEU A 14 21.26 2.85 26.55
N LEU A 15 19.98 2.66 26.21
CA LEU A 15 18.95 3.68 26.32
C LEU A 15 18.68 4.07 27.78
N VAL A 16 18.65 3.10 28.71
CA VAL A 16 18.52 3.38 30.15
C VAL A 16 19.74 4.12 30.69
N ILE A 17 20.95 3.72 30.28
CA ILE A 17 22.17 4.45 30.67
C ILE A 17 22.13 5.87 30.11
N PHE A 18 21.71 6.02 28.86
CA PHE A 18 21.57 7.31 28.20
C PHE A 18 20.55 8.21 28.92
N THR A 19 19.40 7.68 29.35
CA THR A 19 18.41 8.46 30.12
C THR A 19 18.91 8.85 31.51
N LEU A 20 19.64 7.96 32.18
CA LEU A 20 20.18 8.21 33.52
C LEU A 20 21.39 9.16 33.51
N GLN A 21 22.26 9.07 32.50
CA GLN A 21 23.47 9.90 32.39
C GLN A 21 23.20 11.26 31.72
N ASN A 22 22.32 11.31 30.71
CA ASN A 22 21.79 12.56 30.15
C ASN A 22 20.50 12.94 30.86
N SER A 23 20.57 13.11 32.19
CA SER A 23 19.45 13.55 33.03
C SER A 23 19.17 15.05 32.91
N ILE A 24 19.23 15.59 31.69
CA ILE A 24 18.68 16.90 31.40
C ILE A 24 17.17 16.78 31.60
N THR A 25 16.72 17.26 32.74
CA THR A 25 15.33 17.29 33.12
C THR A 25 14.69 18.56 32.61
N VAL A 26 13.51 18.43 32.03
CA VAL A 26 12.69 19.54 31.57
C VAL A 26 11.37 19.51 32.31
N SER A 27 10.92 20.68 32.75
CA SER A 27 9.59 20.87 33.32
C SER A 27 8.60 21.05 32.18
N ILE A 28 7.58 20.20 32.13
CA ILE A 28 6.54 20.27 31.10
C ILE A 28 5.24 20.72 31.75
N SER A 29 4.72 21.86 31.30
CA SER A 29 3.38 22.33 31.63
C SER A 29 2.48 22.15 30.40
N ILE A 30 1.58 21.16 30.44
CA ILE A 30 0.62 20.86 29.38
C ILE A 30 -0.76 21.29 29.85
N PHE A 31 -1.30 22.38 29.31
CA PHE A 31 -2.60 22.94 29.70
C PHE A 31 -2.72 23.14 31.23
N PHE A 32 -3.25 22.15 31.96
CA PHE A 32 -3.44 22.17 33.42
C PHE A 32 -2.56 21.15 34.17
N TRP A 33 -1.70 20.42 33.46
CA TRP A 33 -0.86 19.38 34.02
C TRP A 33 0.59 19.84 34.07
N GLU A 34 1.23 19.73 35.24
CA GLU A 34 2.66 19.99 35.39
C GLU A 34 3.40 18.68 35.71
N ILE A 35 4.35 18.32 34.84
CA ILE A 35 5.28 17.21 35.06
C ILE A 35 6.65 17.82 35.37
N PRO A 36 7.00 17.99 36.65
CA PRO A 36 8.33 18.43 37.03
C PRO A 36 9.34 17.29 36.81
N ASN A 37 10.54 17.67 36.36
CA ASN A 37 11.69 16.77 36.23
C ASN A 37 11.53 15.60 35.24
N ALA A 38 10.83 15.80 34.13
CA ALA A 38 10.73 14.78 33.09
C ALA A 38 12.08 14.65 32.32
N PRO A 39 12.65 13.44 32.17
CA PRO A 39 13.83 13.23 31.34
C PRO A 39 13.55 13.57 29.87
N LEU A 40 14.33 14.46 29.27
CA LEU A 40 14.12 14.95 27.89
C LEU A 40 13.96 13.80 26.87
N VAL A 41 14.73 12.73 27.03
CA VAL A 41 14.69 11.56 26.14
C VAL A 41 13.30 10.90 26.11
N LEU A 42 12.67 10.73 27.27
CA LEU A 42 11.32 10.14 27.35
C LEU A 42 10.30 11.05 26.67
N VAL A 43 10.45 12.36 26.84
CA VAL A 43 9.59 13.37 26.23
C VAL A 43 9.69 13.32 24.71
N LEU A 44 10.90 13.20 24.16
CA LEU A 44 11.13 13.05 22.73
C LEU A 44 10.49 11.77 22.18
N ILE A 45 10.68 10.63 22.86
CA ILE A 45 10.08 9.35 22.44
C ILE A 45 8.55 9.45 22.47
N CYS A 46 7.96 10.04 23.51
CA CYS A 46 6.52 10.25 23.59
C CYS A 46 6.02 11.17 22.46
N CYS A 47 6.72 12.27 22.19
CA CYS A 47 6.34 13.20 21.13
C CYS A 47 6.40 12.52 19.75
N LEU A 48 7.46 11.74 19.49
CA LEU A 48 7.59 10.95 18.27
C LEU A 48 6.48 9.91 18.13
N ALA A 49 6.17 9.18 19.21
CA ALA A 49 5.11 8.19 19.23
C ALA A 49 3.73 8.82 18.97
N LEU A 50 3.44 9.97 19.58
CA LEU A 50 2.21 10.73 19.34
C LEU A 50 2.14 11.21 17.89
N GLY A 51 3.23 11.76 17.34
CA GLY A 51 3.32 12.14 15.94
C GLY A 51 3.06 10.97 14.99
N TYR A 52 3.61 9.80 15.27
CA TYR A 52 3.37 8.58 14.49
C TYR A 52 1.91 8.12 14.57
N ILE A 53 1.30 8.12 15.75
CA ILE A 53 -0.12 7.77 15.93
C ILE A 53 -1.00 8.74 15.14
N LEU A 54 -0.74 10.05 15.23
CA LEU A 54 -1.47 11.07 14.47
C LEU A 54 -1.32 10.86 12.96
N ALA A 55 -0.10 10.57 12.49
CA ALA A 55 0.16 10.27 11.09
C ALA A 55 -0.64 9.05 10.62
N LEU A 56 -0.69 7.97 11.41
CA LEU A 56 -1.49 6.79 11.10
C LEU A 56 -2.98 7.11 11.00
N ILE A 57 -3.52 7.84 11.98
CA ILE A 57 -4.94 8.25 11.99
C ILE A 57 -5.26 9.09 10.76
N TYR A 58 -4.39 10.04 10.42
CA TYR A 58 -4.56 10.89 9.24
C TYR A 58 -4.48 10.09 7.93
N PHE A 59 -3.61 9.09 7.85
CA PHE A 59 -3.41 8.29 6.64
C PHE A 59 -4.47 7.20 6.47
N TYR A 60 -5.11 6.74 7.56
CA TYR A 60 -6.13 5.71 7.58
C TYR A 60 -7.30 5.95 6.58
N PRO A 61 -7.98 7.12 6.54
CA PRO A 61 -9.07 7.35 5.59
C PRO A 61 -8.62 7.30 4.13
N ARG A 62 -7.37 7.66 3.83
CA ARG A 62 -6.80 7.59 2.48
C ARG A 62 -6.68 6.15 2.02
N LEU A 63 -6.17 5.25 2.87
CA LEU A 63 -6.09 3.82 2.56
C LEU A 63 -7.48 3.21 2.35
N TRP A 64 -8.47 3.66 3.12
CA TRP A 64 -9.82 3.13 3.03
C TRP A 64 -10.50 3.49 1.70
N LYS A 65 -10.30 4.72 1.21
CA LYS A 65 -10.78 5.14 -0.13
C LYS A 65 -10.14 4.31 -1.23
N VAL A 66 -8.83 4.08 -1.17
CA VAL A 66 -8.09 3.27 -2.17
C VAL A 66 -8.60 1.83 -2.20
N LYS A 67 -8.80 1.20 -1.03
CA LYS A 67 -9.33 -0.17 -0.93
C LYS A 67 -10.74 -0.27 -1.53
N ARG A 68 -11.60 0.74 -1.29
CA ARG A 68 -12.95 0.78 -1.83
C ARG A 68 -12.93 0.88 -3.36
N GLN A 69 -12.12 1.77 -3.94
CA GLN A 69 -11.96 1.90 -5.39
C GLN A 69 -11.46 0.60 -6.02
N TYR A 70 -10.49 -0.08 -5.39
CA TYR A 70 -9.97 -1.36 -5.86
C TYR A 70 -11.07 -2.43 -5.95
N THR A 71 -11.98 -2.44 -4.97
CA THR A 71 -13.09 -3.39 -4.93
C THR A 71 -14.12 -3.10 -6.03
N HIS A 72 -14.40 -1.83 -6.31
CA HIS A 72 -15.28 -1.42 -7.41
C HIS A 72 -14.70 -1.78 -8.77
N ILE A 73 -13.41 -1.46 -9.00
CA ILE A 73 -12.71 -1.77 -10.25
C ILE A 73 -12.72 -3.29 -10.51
N LYS A 74 -12.46 -4.11 -9.48
CA LYS A 74 -12.50 -5.58 -9.60
C LYS A 74 -13.89 -6.10 -9.98
N LYS A 75 -14.96 -5.52 -9.41
CA LYS A 75 -16.34 -5.90 -9.74
C LYS A 75 -16.70 -5.55 -11.18
N SER A 76 -16.38 -4.33 -11.63
CA SER A 76 -16.61 -3.91 -13.01
C SER A 76 -15.83 -4.79 -14.00
N LEU A 77 -14.59 -5.17 -13.69
CA LEU A 77 -13.82 -6.11 -14.50
C LEU A 77 -14.49 -7.48 -14.62
N ALA A 78 -15.01 -8.00 -13.50
CA ALA A 78 -15.72 -9.29 -13.47
C ALA A 78 -17.04 -9.23 -14.27
N GLU A 79 -17.79 -8.13 -14.15
CA GLU A 79 -19.03 -7.91 -14.90
C GLU A 79 -18.76 -7.78 -16.41
N LEU A 80 -17.76 -6.99 -16.82
CA LEU A 80 -17.36 -6.89 -18.23
C LEU A 80 -16.95 -8.26 -18.80
N GLN A 81 -16.17 -9.04 -18.05
CA GLN A 81 -15.71 -10.36 -18.48
C GLN A 81 -16.88 -11.36 -18.61
N GLN A 82 -17.89 -11.27 -17.74
CA GLN A 82 -19.12 -12.05 -17.85
C GLN A 82 -19.97 -11.63 -19.06
N LEU A 83 -20.12 -10.32 -19.30
CA LEU A 83 -20.83 -9.81 -20.47
C LEU A 83 -20.14 -10.21 -21.79
N TYR A 84 -18.81 -10.19 -21.83
CA TYR A 84 -18.04 -10.62 -22.99
C TYR A 84 -18.27 -12.12 -23.29
N LYS A 85 -18.27 -12.97 -22.25
CA LYS A 85 -18.56 -14.41 -22.36
C LYS A 85 -20.02 -14.71 -22.70
N ALA A 86 -20.98 -13.96 -22.14
CA ALA A 86 -22.41 -14.15 -22.37
C ALA A 86 -22.86 -13.67 -23.76
N ASN A 87 -22.19 -12.65 -24.32
CA ASN A 87 -22.51 -12.10 -25.63
C ASN A 87 -21.85 -12.88 -26.80
N GLY A 88 -21.31 -14.09 -26.54
CA GLY A 88 -20.77 -14.99 -27.58
C GLY A 88 -19.60 -14.43 -28.39
N ARG A 89 -19.05 -13.27 -28.01
CA ARG A 89 -17.83 -12.72 -28.59
C ARG A 89 -16.70 -13.34 -27.81
N GLU A 90 -16.13 -14.41 -28.32
CA GLU A 90 -14.79 -14.81 -27.88
C GLU A 90 -13.87 -13.59 -28.08
N ALA A 91 -12.99 -13.33 -27.11
CA ALA A 91 -11.87 -12.45 -27.42
C ALA A 91 -11.17 -13.10 -28.61
N PRO A 92 -10.46 -12.37 -29.47
CA PRO A 92 -9.44 -12.99 -30.29
C PRO A 92 -8.36 -13.50 -29.33
N GLY A 93 -8.66 -14.54 -28.57
CA GLY A 93 -7.75 -15.54 -28.06
C GLY A 93 -7.41 -16.43 -29.25
N GLY A 94 -6.78 -15.82 -30.24
CA GLY A 94 -5.82 -16.57 -31.00
C GLY A 94 -4.64 -16.73 -30.05
N ASN A 95 -4.40 -17.96 -29.63
CA ASN A 95 -3.03 -18.44 -29.66
C ASN A 95 -2.43 -17.85 -30.95
N VAL A 96 -1.39 -17.03 -30.85
CA VAL A 96 -0.73 -16.44 -32.03
C VAL A 96 0.10 -17.57 -32.65
N ASP A 97 -0.60 -18.62 -33.07
CA ASP A 97 -0.10 -19.59 -33.98
C ASP A 97 0.01 -18.82 -35.29
N ALA A 98 1.25 -18.66 -35.73
CA ALA A 98 1.66 -17.92 -36.91
C ALA A 98 1.20 -18.63 -38.20
N GLU A 99 -0.07 -19.01 -38.28
CA GLU A 99 -0.64 -19.51 -39.51
C GLU A 99 -1.09 -18.31 -40.31
N GLY A 100 -0.28 -18.03 -41.34
CA GLY A 100 -0.48 -16.93 -42.25
C GLY A 100 -1.88 -16.92 -42.84
N VAL A 101 -2.27 -15.75 -43.32
CA VAL A 101 -3.48 -15.60 -44.11
C VAL A 101 -3.33 -16.51 -45.33
N GLU A 102 -4.00 -17.67 -45.33
CA GLU A 102 -4.26 -18.38 -46.57
C GLU A 102 -5.22 -17.49 -47.36
N LEU A 103 -4.67 -16.79 -48.34
CA LEU A 103 -5.42 -16.26 -49.45
C LEU A 103 -6.02 -17.47 -50.15
N GLY A 104 -7.23 -17.84 -49.75
CA GLY A 104 -8.05 -18.69 -50.57
C GLY A 104 -8.18 -18.00 -51.92
N ASP A 105 -7.70 -18.68 -52.96
CA ASP A 105 -7.96 -18.35 -54.36
C ASP A 105 -9.47 -18.46 -54.57
N GLN A 106 -10.22 -17.45 -54.13
CA GLN A 106 -11.62 -17.32 -54.50
C GLN A 106 -11.64 -16.58 -55.83
N ASP A 107 -11.73 -17.45 -56.84
CA ASP A 107 -11.92 -17.25 -58.25
C ASP A 107 -12.63 -15.94 -58.64
N GLY A 108 -12.16 -15.40 -59.75
CA GLY A 108 -12.61 -14.13 -60.31
C GLY A 108 -14.06 -14.17 -60.76
N ASP A 109 -14.93 -13.62 -59.93
CA ASP A 109 -16.30 -13.29 -60.31
C ASP A 109 -16.41 -11.80 -60.67
N SER A 110 -16.11 -11.53 -61.95
CA SER A 110 -16.82 -10.60 -62.84
C SER A 110 -17.70 -9.53 -62.17
N PHE A 111 -17.08 -8.53 -61.53
CA PHE A 111 -17.83 -7.45 -60.86
C PHE A 111 -18.01 -6.18 -61.70
N PHE A 112 -17.45 -6.12 -62.91
CA PHE A 112 -17.59 -4.99 -63.82
C PHE A 112 -18.18 -5.48 -65.16
N ASN A 113 -19.48 -5.69 -65.18
CA ASN A 113 -20.29 -5.74 -66.41
C ASN A 113 -21.61 -5.03 -66.13
N ASP A 114 -21.56 -3.70 -66.12
CA ASP A 114 -22.58 -2.79 -66.67
C ASP A 114 -21.94 -1.40 -66.90
#